data_AF-A0A0P9EXJ3-F1
#
_entry.id   AF-A0A0P9EXJ3-F1
#
_cell.length_a   1.000
_cell.length_b   1.000
_cell.length_c   1.000
_cell.angle_alpha   90.00
_cell.angle_beta   90.00
_cell.angle_gamma   90.00
#
_symmetry.space_group_name_H-M   'P 1'
#
loop_
_entity.id
_entity.type
_entity.pdbx_description
1 polymer ?
#
loop_
_entity_poly.entity_id
_entity_poly.type
_entity_poly.pdbx_seq_one_letter_code
_entity_poly.pdbx_strand_id
1 'polypeptide(L)' 'MQKALDTESILLATRLIPPPARATLIARTRLLARFDAMADARLLLVCAPAGFGKTTLAAAWYNAWFAPPET' A
#
# COMPACT_ATOMS: atom_id res chain seq x y z
N MET A 1 38.88 -7.73 6.56
CA MET A 1 37.77 -8.66 6.27
C MET A 1 36.53 -8.17 7.01
N GLN A 2 35.41 -8.14 6.30
CA GLN A 2 34.02 -7.97 6.74
C GLN A 2 33.55 -6.63 7.35
N LYS A 3 32.91 -5.87 6.47
CA LYS A 3 32.03 -4.72 6.69
C LYS A 3 30.86 -5.14 7.59
N ALA A 4 30.79 -4.60 8.79
CA ALA A 4 29.58 -4.59 9.57
C ALA A 4 28.53 -3.81 8.76
N LEU A 5 27.44 -4.50 8.40
CA LEU A 5 26.24 -3.81 7.95
C LEU A 5 25.66 -3.17 9.20
N ASP A 6 25.98 -1.90 9.41
CA ASP A 6 25.17 -1.01 10.25
C ASP A 6 23.74 -1.12 9.70
N THR A 7 22.95 -1.97 10.35
CA THR A 7 21.59 -2.35 9.93
C THR A 7 20.59 -1.32 10.46
N GLU A 8 20.99 -0.05 10.44
CA GLU A 8 20.05 1.06 10.37
C GLU A 8 19.45 0.99 8.98
N SER A 9 18.24 0.45 8.90
CA SER A 9 17.52 0.29 7.65
C SER A 9 17.52 1.63 6.91
N ILE A 10 18.21 1.72 5.77
CA ILE A 10 18.20 2.91 4.93
C ILE A 10 16.79 3.03 4.33
N LEU A 11 15.90 3.67 5.10
CA LEU A 11 14.56 4.02 4.68
C LEU A 11 14.69 5.27 3.81
N LEU A 12 14.59 5.08 2.49
CA LEU A 12 14.49 6.19 1.57
C LEU A 12 13.10 6.81 1.70
N ALA A 13 13.02 8.07 2.10
CA ALA A 13 11.73 8.77 2.33
C ALA A 13 10.78 8.66 1.13
N THR A 14 11.31 8.70 -0.10
CA THR A 14 10.53 8.56 -1.34
C THR A 14 9.93 7.17 -1.55
N ARG A 15 10.42 6.14 -0.86
CA ARG A 15 9.86 4.77 -0.87
C ARG A 15 8.79 4.54 0.19
N LEU A 16 8.56 5.52 1.07
CA LEU A 16 7.51 5.49 2.08
C LEU A 16 6.26 6.27 1.67
N ILE A 17 6.34 7.00 0.55
CA ILE A 17 5.21 7.72 -0.02
C ILE A 17 4.44 6.75 -0.93
N PRO A 18 3.12 6.56 -0.73
CA PRO A 18 2.33 5.75 -1.63
C PRO A 18 2.38 6.35 -3.04
N PRO A 19 2.52 5.53 -4.09
CA PRO A 19 2.54 6.04 -5.45
C PRO A 19 1.20 6.73 -5.78
N PRO A 20 1.22 7.77 -6.63
CA PRO A 20 0.00 8.45 -7.02
C PRO A 20 -0.99 7.47 -7.66
N ALA A 21 -2.28 7.65 -7.34
CA ALA A 21 -3.34 6.90 -7.99
C ALA A 21 -3.27 7.15 -9.51
N ARG A 22 -3.27 6.08 -10.31
CA ARG A 22 -3.35 6.21 -11.76
C ARG A 22 -4.76 6.64 -12.14
N ALA A 23 -4.90 7.62 -13.04
CA ALA A 23 -6.19 8.14 -13.48
C ALA A 23 -7.13 7.07 -14.07
N THR A 24 -6.58 6.02 -14.67
CA THR A 24 -7.32 4.91 -15.30
C THR A 24 -7.21 3.60 -14.52
N LEU A 25 -7.43 3.66 -13.21
CA LEU A 25 -7.47 2.45 -12.39
C LEU A 25 -8.87 1.81 -12.41
N ILE A 26 -8.95 0.52 -12.77
CA ILE A 26 -10.19 -0.25 -12.62
C ILE A 26 -10.49 -0.41 -11.13
N ALA A 27 -11.66 0.06 -10.70
CA ALA A 27 -12.11 -0.06 -9.32
C ALA A 27 -12.21 -1.54 -8.91
N ARG A 28 -11.57 -1.89 -7.78
CA ARG A 28 -11.58 -3.25 -7.22
C ARG A 28 -12.37 -3.28 -5.91
N THR A 29 -13.61 -2.80 -5.94
CA THR A 29 -14.47 -2.56 -4.76
C THR A 29 -14.53 -3.76 -3.80
N ARG A 30 -14.65 -4.99 -4.33
CA ARG A 30 -14.66 -6.21 -3.51
C ARG A 30 -13.37 -6.42 -2.71
N LEU A 31 -12.21 -6.05 -3.26
CA LEU A 31 -10.92 -6.19 -2.56
C LEU A 31 -10.67 -5.03 -1.61
N LEU A 32 -11.13 -3.82 -1.94
CA LEU A 32 -11.09 -2.66 -1.04
C LEU A 32 -11.92 -2.92 0.22
N ALA A 33 -13.15 -3.41 0.08
CA ALA A 33 -14.00 -3.75 1.23
C ALA A 33 -13.37 -4.82 2.15
N ARG A 34 -12.52 -5.71 1.62
CA ARG A 34 -11.77 -6.67 2.44
C ARG A 34 -10.63 -6.03 3.22
N PHE A 35 -10.04 -4.95 2.70
CA PHE A 35 -9.04 -4.18 3.43
C PHE A 35 -9.72 -3.33 4.50
N ASP A 36 -10.87 -2.71 4.20
CA ASP A 36 -11.66 -1.95 5.18
C ASP A 36 -12.12 -2.81 6.35
N ALA A 37 -12.57 -4.03 6.09
CA ALA A 37 -12.94 -4.99 7.14
C ALA A 37 -11.76 -5.38 8.08
N MET A 38 -10.52 -5.06 7.67
CA MET A 38 -9.30 -5.31 8.40
C MET A 38 -8.63 -4.01 8.86
N ALA A 39 -9.31 -2.86 8.83
CA ALA A 39 -8.75 -1.56 9.20
C ALA A 39 -8.17 -1.52 10.62
N ASP A 40 -8.74 -2.30 11.55
CA ASP A 40 -8.27 -2.40 12.93
C ASP A 40 -7.11 -3.41 13.11
N ALA A 41 -6.75 -4.16 12.06
CA ALA A 41 -5.68 -5.15 12.15
C ALA A 41 -4.31 -4.48 12.18
N ARG A 42 -3.44 -4.95 13.08
CA ARG A 42 -2.06 -4.42 13.19
C ARG A 42 -1.19 -4.77 11.97
N LEU A 43 -1.57 -5.78 11.19
CA LEU A 43 -0.86 -6.24 10.00
C LEU A 43 -1.80 -6.90 9.01
N LEU A 44 -1.71 -6.51 7.74
CA LEU A 44 -2.40 -7.13 6.61
C LEU A 44 -1.39 -7.68 5.59
N LEU A 45 -1.48 -8.98 5.29
CA LEU A 45 -0.61 -9.65 4.31
C LEU A 45 -1.35 -9.85 2.98
N VAL A 46 -0.77 -9.35 1.88
CA VAL A 46 -1.32 -9.49 0.53
C VAL A 46 -0.53 -10.52 -0.28
N CYS A 47 -1.06 -11.74 -0.38
CA CYS A 47 -0.46 -12.81 -1.19
C CYS A 47 -1.06 -12.83 -2.59
N ALA A 48 -0.26 -12.53 -3.61
CA ALA A 48 -0.64 -12.69 -5.02
C ALA A 48 0.61 -12.77 -5.93
N PRO A 49 0.50 -13.35 -7.14
CA PRO A 49 1.61 -13.39 -8.11
C PRO A 49 2.14 -12.01 -8.49
N ALA A 50 3.31 -11.97 -9.13
CA ALA A 50 3.84 -10.76 -9.76
C ALA A 50 2.82 -10.22 -10.78
N GLY A 51 2.72 -8.88 -10.91
CA GLY A 51 1.79 -8.24 -11.84
C GLY A 51 0.32 -8.19 -11.41
N PHE A 52 -0.10 -8.89 -10.33
CA PHE A 52 -1.50 -8.90 -9.89
C PHE A 52 -2.03 -7.53 -9.37
N GLY A 53 -1.15 -6.55 -9.19
CA GLY A 53 -1.52 -5.21 -8.72
C GLY A 53 -1.62 -5.08 -7.20
N LYS A 54 -0.80 -5.82 -6.43
CA LYS A 54 -0.75 -5.73 -4.95
C LYS A 54 -0.48 -4.29 -4.48
N THR A 55 0.57 -3.67 -5.01
CA THR A 55 0.93 -2.27 -4.70
C THR A 55 -0.17 -1.30 -5.16
N THR A 56 -0.79 -1.56 -6.31
CA THR A 56 -1.89 -0.75 -6.83
C THR A 56 -3.12 -0.81 -5.94
N LEU A 57 -3.46 -1.99 -5.41
CA LEU A 57 -4.57 -2.17 -4.48
C LEU A 57 -4.32 -1.45 -3.15
N ALA A 58 -3.12 -1.58 -2.58
CA ALA A 58 -2.74 -0.89 -1.34
C ALA A 58 -2.76 0.64 -1.50
N ALA A 59 -2.25 1.17 -2.63
CA ALA A 59 -2.31 2.59 -2.92
C ALA A 59 -3.75 3.08 -3.12
N ALA A 60 -4.61 2.30 -3.79
CA ALA A 60 -6.02 2.66 -3.95
C ALA A 60 -6.75 2.71 -2.61
N TRP A 61 -6.49 1.75 -1.72
CA TRP A 61 -7.06 1.73 -0.37
C TRP A 61 -6.57 2.91 0.48
N TYR A 62 -5.26 3.20 0.45
CA TYR A 62 -4.71 4.40 1.11
C TYR A 62 -5.41 5.67 0.64
N ASN A 63 -5.55 5.87 -0.68
CA ASN A 63 -6.21 7.06 -1.21
C ASN A 63 -7.70 7.12 -0.87
N ALA A 64 -8.39 5.98 -0.79
CA ALA A 64 -9.79 5.93 -0.36
C ALA A 64 -9.95 6.26 1.13
N TRP A 65 -9.01 5.83 1.98
CA TRP A 65 -9.04 6.09 3.42
C TRP A 65 -8.65 7.55 3.74
N PHE A 66 -7.68 8.10 3.02
CA PHE A 66 -7.23 9.49 3.20
C PHE A 66 -7.94 10.50 2.29
N ALA A 67 -8.94 10.07 1.52
CA ALA A 67 -9.81 11.00 0.81
C ALA A 67 -10.56 11.84 1.85
N PRO A 68 -10.54 13.18 1.77
CA PRO A 68 -11.39 14.00 2.62
C PRO A 68 -12.85 13.61 2.37
N PRO A 69 -13.69 13.50 3.41
CA PRO A 69 -15.13 13.35 3.20
C PRO A 69 -15.58 14.54 2.35
N GLU A 70 -16.24 14.26 1.24
CA GLU A 70 -16.85 15.28 0.39
C GLU A 70 -17.60 16.34 1.24
N THR A 71 -17.28 17.62 1.01
CA THR A 71 -18.11 18.78 1.43
C THR A 71 -19.47 18.75 0.76
#